data_AF-A0A524JAS5-F1
#
_entry.id   AF-A0A524JAS5-F1
#
_cell.length_a   1.000
_cell.length_b   1.000
_cell.length_c   1.000
_cell.angle_alpha   90.00
_cell.angle_beta   90.00
_cell.angle_gamma   90.00
#
_symmetry.space_group_name_H-M   'P 1'
#
loop_
_entity.id
_entity.type
_entity.pdbx_description
1 polymer ?
#
loop_
_entity_poly.entity_id
_entity_poly.type
_entity_poly.pdbx_seq_one_letter_code
_entity_poly.pdbx_strand_id
1 'polypeptide(L)'
;LIDEIFGEKCEHHYVQPTFIIDYPKEMSPLTKEHRSNPDLTERFELIANGKEIANAYSELNDPIEQRERFEDQLKLSEKGDDEAMFIDQDFLRALEYGMPPTSGIGIGIDRLVMLLTNNASIQEVLFFPQMRPEKKAVELSEEEKAILALLKPNGKMELAMLKSEAALSGKKWDKSMKALANHDLIKVVVDGDSKMVVLNP
;
A
#
# COMPACT_ATOMS: atom_id res chain seq x y z
N LEU A 1 -2.50 -16.17 -6.75
CA LEU A 1 -2.26 -16.76 -8.09
C LEU A 1 -3.49 -16.70 -8.99
N ILE A 2 -4.62 -17.33 -8.63
CA ILE A 2 -5.85 -17.29 -9.48
C ILE A 2 -6.30 -15.84 -9.71
N ASP A 3 -6.36 -15.05 -8.63
CA ASP A 3 -6.70 -13.63 -8.67
C ASP A 3 -5.81 -12.83 -9.64
N GLU A 4 -4.50 -13.00 -9.51
CA GLU A 4 -3.51 -12.31 -10.33
C GLU A 4 -3.59 -12.68 -11.81
N ILE A 5 -3.83 -13.96 -12.13
CA ILE A 5 -4.07 -14.42 -13.51
C ILE A 5 -5.36 -13.81 -14.06
N PHE A 6 -6.42 -13.79 -13.26
CA PHE A 6 -7.70 -13.22 -13.67
C PHE A 6 -7.59 -11.70 -13.92
N GLY A 7 -6.94 -10.96 -13.02
CA GLY A 7 -6.65 -9.54 -13.17
C GLY A 7 -5.86 -9.23 -14.44
N GLU A 8 -4.79 -9.99 -14.70
CA GLU A 8 -3.93 -9.74 -15.86
C GLU A 8 -4.58 -10.16 -17.19
N LYS A 9 -5.30 -11.29 -17.22
CA LYS A 9 -5.75 -11.91 -18.47
C LYS A 9 -7.22 -11.67 -18.81
N CYS A 10 -8.06 -11.34 -17.85
CA CYS A 10 -9.51 -11.32 -18.04
C CYS A 10 -10.12 -9.93 -17.80
N GLU A 11 -9.81 -9.27 -16.68
CA GLU A 11 -10.54 -8.08 -16.22
C GLU A 11 -10.72 -7.00 -17.31
N HIS A 12 -9.63 -6.63 -17.97
CA HIS A 12 -9.60 -5.55 -18.96
C HIS A 12 -10.44 -5.82 -20.22
N HIS A 13 -10.86 -7.06 -20.46
CA HIS A 13 -11.75 -7.41 -21.57
C HIS A 13 -13.23 -7.12 -21.27
N TYR A 14 -13.62 -6.99 -20.00
CA TYR A 14 -15.01 -6.77 -19.59
C TYR A 14 -15.39 -5.28 -19.64
N VAL A 15 -15.62 -4.78 -20.85
CA VAL A 15 -16.03 -3.38 -21.09
C VAL A 15 -17.47 -3.14 -20.64
N GLN A 16 -18.39 -4.03 -21.05
CA GLN A 16 -19.80 -3.96 -20.65
C GLN A 16 -19.99 -4.53 -19.24
N PRO A 17 -21.05 -4.12 -18.51
CA PRO A 17 -21.41 -4.71 -17.23
C PRO A 17 -21.54 -6.24 -17.36
N THR A 18 -20.63 -6.95 -16.71
CA THR A 18 -20.50 -8.40 -16.80
C THR A 18 -20.44 -8.99 -15.40
N PHE A 19 -21.31 -9.96 -15.13
CA PHE A 19 -21.25 -10.73 -13.89
C PHE A 19 -20.30 -11.91 -14.08
N ILE A 20 -19.27 -11.94 -13.25
CA ILE A 20 -18.39 -13.09 -13.08
C ILE A 20 -18.94 -13.83 -11.88
N ILE A 21 -19.22 -15.13 -12.02
CA ILE A 21 -19.95 -15.91 -11.03
C ILE A 21 -19.16 -17.16 -10.64
N ASP A 22 -19.54 -17.76 -9.53
CA ASP A 22 -19.09 -19.07 -9.06
C ASP A 22 -17.57 -19.14 -8.82
N TYR A 23 -17.12 -18.39 -7.81
CA TYR A 23 -15.71 -18.33 -7.43
C TYR A 23 -15.27 -19.59 -6.68
N PRO A 24 -14.00 -20.01 -6.81
CA PRO A 24 -13.44 -21.12 -6.03
C PRO A 24 -13.60 -20.90 -4.52
N LYS A 25 -13.89 -21.98 -3.78
CA LYS A 25 -14.06 -21.97 -2.33
C LYS A 25 -12.86 -21.39 -1.58
N GLU A 26 -11.66 -21.70 -2.05
CA GLU A 26 -10.40 -21.22 -1.46
C GLU A 26 -10.23 -19.69 -1.51
N MET A 27 -10.93 -18.99 -2.42
CA MET A 27 -10.85 -17.53 -2.58
C MET A 27 -11.98 -16.79 -1.87
N SER A 28 -12.93 -17.49 -1.27
CA SER A 28 -14.19 -16.92 -0.79
C SER A 28 -14.52 -17.42 0.62
N PRO A 29 -13.73 -17.02 1.63
CA PRO A 29 -13.77 -17.56 3.00
C PRO A 29 -15.11 -17.33 3.71
N LEU A 30 -15.83 -16.27 3.37
CA LEU A 30 -17.12 -15.90 3.98
C LEU A 30 -18.34 -16.29 3.12
N THR A 31 -18.11 -16.90 1.95
CA THR A 31 -19.16 -17.20 1.00
C THR A 31 -19.65 -18.63 1.14
N LYS A 32 -20.97 -18.81 1.11
CA LYS A 32 -21.58 -20.13 1.14
C LYS A 32 -21.13 -21.00 -0.04
N GLU A 33 -20.89 -22.28 0.24
CA GLU A 33 -20.60 -23.28 -0.79
C GLU A 33 -21.71 -23.32 -1.85
N HIS A 34 -21.33 -23.54 -3.11
CA HIS A 34 -22.27 -23.57 -4.21
C HIS A 34 -23.15 -24.82 -4.15
N ARG A 35 -24.48 -24.64 -4.26
CA ARG A 35 -25.49 -25.70 -4.07
C ARG A 35 -25.33 -26.97 -4.93
N SER A 36 -24.59 -26.87 -6.04
CA SER A 36 -24.38 -27.97 -6.98
C SER A 36 -22.91 -28.31 -7.26
N ASN A 37 -21.97 -27.53 -6.72
CA ASN A 37 -20.54 -27.79 -6.92
C ASN A 37 -19.75 -27.41 -5.66
N PRO A 38 -19.27 -28.39 -4.87
CA PRO A 38 -18.59 -28.13 -3.61
C PRO A 38 -17.26 -27.38 -3.76
N ASP A 39 -16.66 -27.38 -4.95
CA ASP A 39 -15.41 -26.66 -5.22
C ASP A 39 -15.62 -25.15 -5.44
N LEU A 40 -16.88 -24.72 -5.61
CA LEU A 40 -17.26 -23.35 -5.93
C LEU A 40 -18.14 -22.75 -4.82
N THR A 41 -18.42 -21.46 -4.95
CA THR A 41 -19.19 -20.68 -3.97
C THR A 41 -20.23 -19.82 -4.66
N GLU A 42 -21.32 -19.49 -3.97
CA GLU A 42 -22.39 -18.64 -4.52
C GLU A 42 -22.00 -17.15 -4.42
N ARG A 43 -21.02 -16.74 -5.23
CA ARG A 43 -20.50 -15.37 -5.31
C ARG A 43 -20.57 -14.84 -6.73
N PHE A 44 -20.77 -13.53 -6.86
CA PHE A 44 -20.51 -12.82 -8.10
C PHE A 44 -19.74 -11.52 -7.88
N GLU A 45 -18.99 -11.13 -8.89
CA GLU A 45 -18.46 -9.77 -9.03
C GLU A 45 -19.04 -9.13 -10.29
N LEU A 46 -19.45 -7.87 -10.16
CA LEU A 46 -19.86 -7.04 -11.29
C LEU A 46 -18.63 -6.27 -11.79
N ILE A 47 -18.19 -6.57 -13.00
CA ILE A 47 -17.11 -5.85 -13.67
C ILE A 47 -17.70 -4.97 -14.77
N ALA A 48 -17.29 -3.71 -14.83
CA ALA A 48 -17.62 -2.80 -15.92
C ALA A 48 -16.41 -1.92 -16.24
N ASN A 49 -16.17 -1.68 -17.53
CA ASN A 49 -15.01 -0.94 -18.02
C ASN A 49 -13.67 -1.47 -17.46
N GLY A 50 -13.56 -2.79 -17.31
CA GLY A 50 -12.39 -3.46 -16.76
C GLY A 50 -12.08 -3.16 -15.30
N LYS A 51 -13.10 -2.77 -14.52
CA LYS A 51 -13.01 -2.55 -13.07
C LYS A 51 -14.15 -3.25 -12.35
N GLU A 52 -13.84 -3.88 -11.23
CA GLU A 52 -14.82 -4.42 -10.29
C GLU A 52 -15.60 -3.27 -9.63
N ILE A 53 -16.92 -3.30 -9.77
CA ILE A 53 -17.88 -2.30 -9.26
C ILE A 53 -18.61 -2.81 -8.02
N ALA A 54 -18.91 -4.10 -7.97
CA ALA A 54 -19.59 -4.73 -6.85
C ALA A 54 -19.14 -6.17 -6.65
N ASN A 55 -19.20 -6.62 -5.40
CA ASN A 55 -18.96 -8.00 -5.00
C ASN A 55 -20.13 -8.43 -4.10
N ALA A 56 -20.72 -9.58 -4.39
CA ALA A 56 -21.90 -10.05 -3.70
C ALA A 56 -21.89 -11.56 -3.58
N TYR A 57 -22.55 -12.07 -2.55
CA TYR A 57 -22.59 -13.50 -2.29
C TYR A 57 -23.75 -13.91 -1.40
N SER A 58 -24.11 -15.20 -1.48
CA SER A 58 -24.83 -15.86 -0.40
C SER A 58 -23.89 -16.00 0.81
N GLU A 59 -24.31 -15.46 1.94
CA GLU A 59 -23.52 -15.44 3.17
C GLU A 59 -23.35 -16.85 3.74
N LEU A 60 -22.14 -17.18 4.19
CA LEU A 60 -21.90 -18.38 4.95
C LEU A 60 -22.53 -18.22 6.35
N ASN A 61 -23.61 -18.97 6.57
CA ASN A 61 -24.37 -18.89 7.81
C ASN A 61 -24.23 -20.15 8.70
N ASP A 62 -23.35 -21.08 8.34
CA ASP A 62 -23.00 -22.24 9.18
C ASP A 62 -21.80 -21.87 10.09
N PRO A 63 -21.99 -21.80 11.42
CA PRO A 63 -20.92 -21.41 12.34
C PRO A 63 -19.79 -22.43 12.43
N ILE A 64 -20.05 -23.71 12.15
CA ILE A 64 -19.02 -24.77 12.19
C ILE A 64 -18.12 -24.60 10.98
N GLU A 65 -18.70 -24.51 9.78
CA GLU A 65 -17.93 -24.28 8.55
C GLU A 65 -17.18 -22.94 8.61
N GLN A 66 -17.80 -21.88 9.12
CA GLN A 66 -17.15 -20.57 9.24
C GLN A 66 -15.93 -20.62 10.17
N ARG A 67 -15.99 -21.41 11.27
CA ARG A 67 -14.86 -21.62 12.18
C ARG A 67 -13.71 -22.35 11.49
N GLU A 68 -14.02 -23.45 10.80
CA GLU A 68 -13.02 -24.23 10.06
C GLU A 68 -12.27 -23.35 9.04
N ARG A 69 -13.00 -22.50 8.31
CA ARG A 69 -12.40 -21.57 7.34
C ARG A 69 -11.50 -20.52 7.99
N PHE A 70 -11.88 -19.97 9.14
CA PHE A 70 -11.00 -19.05 9.87
C PHE A 70 -9.75 -19.74 10.42
N GLU A 71 -9.85 -20.98 10.89
CA GLU A 71 -8.68 -21.76 11.32
C GLU A 71 -7.72 -22.01 10.16
N ASP A 72 -8.24 -22.30 8.97
CA ASP A 72 -7.41 -22.48 7.77
C ASP A 72 -6.76 -21.17 7.29
N GLN A 73 -7.47 -20.04 7.36
CA GLN A 73 -6.88 -18.73 7.10
C GLN A 73 -5.79 -18.37 8.11
N LEU A 74 -5.97 -18.69 9.40
CA LEU A 74 -4.96 -18.44 10.42
C LEU A 74 -3.67 -19.22 10.13
N LYS A 75 -3.78 -20.50 9.72
CA LYS A 75 -2.64 -21.34 9.28
C LYS A 75 -1.95 -20.77 8.04
N LEU A 76 -2.66 -20.06 7.17
CA LEU A 76 -2.07 -19.35 6.03
C LEU A 76 -1.35 -18.07 6.48
N SER A 77 -1.89 -17.32 7.44
CA SER A 77 -1.21 -16.14 8.02
C SER A 77 0.13 -16.50 8.67
N GLU A 78 0.21 -17.66 9.35
CA GLU A 78 1.46 -18.16 9.94
C GLU A 78 2.55 -18.45 8.90
N LYS A 79 2.17 -18.59 7.62
CA LYS A 79 3.08 -18.76 6.48
C LYS A 79 3.50 -17.42 5.85
N GLY A 80 3.11 -16.29 6.45
CA GLY A 80 3.49 -14.94 6.02
C GLY A 80 2.47 -14.23 5.13
N ASP A 81 1.18 -14.59 5.24
CA ASP A 81 0.09 -13.86 4.59
C ASP A 81 -0.41 -12.73 5.50
N ASP A 82 -0.01 -11.50 5.20
CA ASP A 82 -0.36 -10.29 5.97
C ASP A 82 -1.84 -9.86 5.78
N GLU A 83 -2.57 -10.45 4.83
CA GLU A 83 -3.98 -10.13 4.52
C GLU A 83 -4.99 -11.11 5.13
N ALA A 84 -4.51 -12.19 5.76
CA ALA A 84 -5.36 -13.21 6.34
C ALA A 84 -6.17 -12.70 7.55
N MET A 85 -7.43 -13.15 7.67
CA MET A 85 -8.33 -12.71 8.72
C MET A 85 -8.01 -13.38 10.06
N PHE A 86 -8.20 -12.64 11.16
CA PHE A 86 -8.16 -13.19 12.52
C PHE A 86 -9.50 -13.85 12.88
N ILE A 87 -9.47 -14.81 13.80
CA ILE A 87 -10.69 -15.48 14.26
C ILE A 87 -11.49 -14.55 15.17
N ASP A 88 -12.61 -14.03 14.66
CA ASP A 88 -13.58 -13.26 15.44
C ASP A 88 -14.56 -14.19 16.18
N GLN A 89 -14.33 -14.37 17.48
CA GLN A 89 -15.17 -15.24 18.31
C GLN A 89 -16.56 -14.68 18.57
N ASP A 90 -16.73 -13.35 18.56
CA ASP A 90 -18.04 -12.74 18.78
C ASP A 90 -18.90 -12.84 17.51
N PHE A 91 -18.29 -12.75 16.32
CA PHE A 91 -18.96 -13.06 15.05
C PHE A 91 -19.42 -14.52 14.98
N LEU A 92 -18.54 -15.48 15.32
CA LEU A 92 -18.92 -16.90 15.37
C LEU A 92 -20.06 -17.16 16.36
N ARG A 93 -19.98 -16.57 17.56
CA ARG A 93 -21.07 -16.66 18.55
C ARG A 93 -22.37 -16.08 18.00
N ALA A 94 -22.33 -14.97 17.25
CA ALA A 94 -23.51 -14.40 16.62
C ALA A 94 -24.14 -15.35 15.59
N LEU A 95 -23.32 -16.03 14.78
CA LEU A 95 -23.79 -17.06 13.84
C LEU A 95 -24.46 -18.26 14.54
N GLU A 96 -23.91 -18.69 15.69
CA GLU A 96 -24.45 -19.78 16.51
C GLU A 96 -25.88 -19.51 17.05
N TYR A 97 -26.27 -18.24 17.20
CA TYR A 97 -27.66 -17.87 17.55
C TYR A 97 -28.65 -18.05 16.38
N GLY A 98 -28.16 -18.29 15.17
CA GLY A 98 -28.97 -18.57 13.98
C GLY A 98 -29.07 -17.37 13.06
N MET A 99 -28.11 -17.23 12.15
CA MET A 99 -28.20 -16.30 11.03
C MET A 99 -29.13 -16.86 9.94
N PRO A 100 -30.20 -16.14 9.53
CA PRO A 100 -31.05 -16.56 8.43
C PRO A 100 -30.28 -16.69 7.11
N PRO A 101 -30.78 -17.46 6.13
CA PRO A 101 -30.26 -17.42 4.77
C PRO A 101 -30.26 -15.98 4.23
N THR A 102 -29.08 -15.43 4.00
CA THR A 102 -28.86 -14.01 3.70
C THR A 102 -27.92 -13.88 2.50
N SER A 103 -28.03 -12.79 1.77
CA SER A 103 -27.05 -12.37 0.77
C SER A 103 -26.50 -10.99 1.08
N GLY A 104 -25.20 -10.81 0.96
CA GLY A 104 -24.52 -9.53 1.08
C GLY A 104 -24.14 -8.95 -0.29
N ILE A 105 -24.02 -7.63 -0.35
CA ILE A 105 -23.43 -6.91 -1.49
C ILE A 105 -22.61 -5.72 -1.01
N GLY A 106 -21.39 -5.60 -1.51
CA GLY A 106 -20.56 -4.41 -1.41
C GLY A 106 -20.50 -3.71 -2.78
N ILE A 107 -20.68 -2.40 -2.80
CA ILE A 107 -20.58 -1.57 -4.01
C ILE A 107 -19.50 -0.52 -3.80
N GLY A 108 -18.53 -0.47 -4.70
CA GLY A 108 -17.49 0.57 -4.73
C GLY A 108 -18.06 1.88 -5.24
N ILE A 109 -18.58 2.73 -4.34
CA ILE A 109 -19.21 4.01 -4.72
C ILE A 109 -18.25 4.89 -5.51
N ASP A 110 -16.99 5.02 -5.09
CA ASP A 110 -16.00 5.83 -5.79
C ASP A 110 -15.78 5.33 -7.22
N ARG A 111 -15.66 4.01 -7.42
CA ARG A 111 -15.49 3.39 -8.75
C ARG A 111 -16.72 3.60 -9.62
N LEU A 112 -17.92 3.50 -9.04
CA LEU A 112 -19.17 3.78 -9.74
C LEU A 112 -19.24 5.25 -10.17
N VAL A 113 -18.89 6.19 -9.29
CA VAL A 113 -18.85 7.62 -9.62
C VAL A 113 -17.78 7.91 -10.67
N MET A 114 -16.59 7.30 -10.59
CA MET A 114 -15.55 7.40 -11.62
C MET A 114 -16.08 6.99 -13.00
N LEU A 115 -16.78 5.85 -13.07
CA LEU A 115 -17.40 5.36 -14.30
C LEU A 115 -18.46 6.35 -14.84
N LEU A 116 -19.36 6.83 -13.98
CA LEU A 116 -20.46 7.73 -14.36
C LEU A 116 -19.98 9.13 -14.75
N THR A 117 -18.85 9.57 -14.21
CA THR A 117 -18.25 10.90 -14.48
C THR A 117 -17.13 10.86 -15.50
N ASN A 118 -16.82 9.68 -16.06
CA ASN A 118 -15.73 9.46 -17.00
C ASN A 118 -14.35 9.91 -16.46
N ASN A 119 -14.10 9.65 -15.17
CA ASN A 119 -12.83 9.93 -14.51
C ASN A 119 -12.00 8.67 -14.36
N ALA A 120 -10.73 8.71 -14.79
CA ALA A 120 -9.83 7.56 -14.69
C ALA A 120 -9.14 7.45 -13.32
N SER A 121 -9.10 8.53 -12.54
CA SER A 121 -8.46 8.60 -11.21
C SER A 121 -9.50 8.75 -10.11
N ILE A 122 -9.34 7.97 -9.02
CA ILE A 122 -10.18 8.07 -7.82
C ILE A 122 -10.04 9.43 -7.12
N GLN A 123 -8.91 10.11 -7.31
CA GLN A 123 -8.68 11.42 -6.71
C GLN A 123 -9.61 12.50 -7.27
N GLU A 124 -10.14 12.32 -8.49
CA GLU A 124 -11.07 13.26 -9.13
C GLU A 124 -12.49 13.15 -8.57
N VAL A 125 -12.81 12.06 -7.86
CA VAL A 125 -14.15 11.83 -7.27
C VAL A 125 -14.16 11.98 -5.75
N LEU A 126 -13.01 12.33 -5.15
CA LEU A 126 -12.85 12.58 -3.72
C LEU A 126 -12.59 14.07 -3.49
N PHE A 127 -13.33 14.70 -2.56
CA PHE A 127 -13.10 16.12 -2.25
C PHE A 127 -11.71 16.41 -1.66
N PHE A 128 -11.20 15.50 -0.84
CA PHE A 128 -9.91 15.61 -0.17
C PHE A 128 -9.17 14.26 -0.26
N PRO A 129 -8.57 13.93 -1.41
CA PRO A 129 -7.86 12.68 -1.56
C PRO A 129 -6.62 12.63 -0.64
N GLN A 130 -6.23 11.44 -0.22
CA GLN A 130 -5.00 11.24 0.54
C GLN A 130 -3.79 11.59 -0.33
N MET A 131 -3.10 12.66 0.03
CA MET A 131 -1.89 13.11 -0.66
C MET A 131 -0.64 12.69 0.11
N ARG A 132 0.46 12.46 -0.61
CA ARG A 132 1.77 12.31 0.03
C ARG A 132 2.11 13.64 0.71
N PRO A 133 2.52 13.63 1.99
CA PRO A 133 2.94 14.85 2.67
C PRO A 133 4.03 15.57 1.88
N GLU A 134 3.93 16.90 1.80
CA GLU A 134 4.99 17.70 1.22
C GLU A 134 6.29 17.51 2.02
N LYS A 135 7.39 17.26 1.31
CA LYS A 135 8.71 17.30 1.94
C LYS A 135 9.00 18.75 2.30
N LYS A 136 8.99 19.08 3.59
CA LYS A 136 9.44 20.40 4.05
C LYS A 136 10.88 20.60 3.57
N ALA A 137 11.12 21.68 2.83
CA ALA A 137 12.47 22.10 2.52
C ALA A 137 13.21 22.30 3.84
N VAL A 138 14.39 21.66 3.97
CA VAL A 138 15.24 21.85 5.14
C VAL A 138 15.61 23.33 5.21
N GLU A 139 15.20 24.04 6.27
CA GLU A 139 15.64 25.40 6.51
C GLU A 139 17.13 25.38 6.89
N LEU A 140 17.97 25.64 5.91
CA LEU A 140 19.42 25.68 6.08
C LEU A 140 19.85 27.05 6.60
N SER A 141 20.75 27.07 7.58
CA SER A 141 21.44 28.28 8.01
C SER A 141 22.36 28.83 6.90
N GLU A 142 22.75 30.10 7.00
CA GLU A 142 23.67 30.71 6.02
C GLU A 142 25.02 29.97 5.97
N GLU A 143 25.48 29.46 7.11
CA GLU A 143 26.68 28.64 7.18
C GLU A 143 26.53 27.29 6.46
N GLU A 144 25.38 26.63 6.58
CA GLU A 144 25.09 25.37 5.90
C GLU A 144 24.94 25.57 4.39
N LYS A 145 24.30 26.66 3.96
CA LYS A 145 24.22 27.07 2.55
C LYS A 145 25.59 27.33 1.96
N ALA A 146 26.50 27.97 2.70
CA ALA A 146 27.86 28.24 2.26
C ALA A 146 28.64 26.93 2.03
N ILE A 147 28.54 25.97 2.94
CA ILE A 147 29.19 24.66 2.78
C ILE A 147 28.61 23.91 1.57
N LEU A 148 27.28 23.90 1.40
CA LEU A 148 26.65 23.26 0.25
C LEU A 148 26.99 23.94 -1.08
N ALA A 149 27.14 25.27 -1.09
CA ALA A 149 27.54 26.01 -2.29
C ALA A 149 28.96 25.64 -2.76
N LEU A 150 29.88 25.36 -1.83
CA LEU A 150 31.23 24.88 -2.14
C LEU A 150 31.23 23.42 -2.65
N LEU A 151 30.30 22.60 -2.17
CA LEU A 151 30.20 21.19 -2.60
C LEU A 151 29.45 20.99 -3.93
N LYS A 152 28.48 21.86 -4.26
CA LYS A 152 27.61 21.74 -5.45
C LYS A 152 28.35 21.59 -6.79
N PRO A 153 29.47 22.29 -7.07
CA PRO A 153 30.14 22.21 -8.36
C PRO A 153 30.74 20.84 -8.68
N ASN A 154 31.29 20.15 -7.67
CA ASN A 154 32.06 18.91 -7.87
C ASN A 154 31.40 17.68 -7.22
N GLY A 155 30.33 17.85 -6.44
CA GLY A 155 29.63 16.77 -5.74
C GLY A 155 30.41 16.17 -4.56
N LYS A 156 31.73 16.42 -4.49
CA LYS A 156 32.62 15.98 -3.42
C LYS A 156 33.81 16.93 -3.26
N MET A 157 34.31 17.06 -2.05
CA MET A 157 35.49 17.88 -1.73
C MET A 157 36.24 17.31 -0.53
N GLU A 158 37.56 17.48 -0.49
CA GLU A 158 38.36 17.06 0.65
C GLU A 158 37.99 17.88 1.91
N LEU A 159 37.84 17.22 3.05
CA LEU A 159 37.37 17.84 4.30
C LEU A 159 38.31 18.95 4.77
N ALA A 160 39.61 18.79 4.58
CA ALA A 160 40.61 19.81 4.93
C ALA A 160 40.46 21.07 4.06
N MET A 161 40.28 20.90 2.75
CA MET A 161 40.07 22.00 1.81
C MET A 161 38.71 22.67 2.05
N LEU A 162 37.64 21.90 2.22
CA LEU A 162 36.28 22.42 2.48
C LEU A 162 36.24 23.25 3.76
N LYS A 163 36.94 22.82 4.82
CA LYS A 163 37.04 23.56 6.07
C LYS A 163 37.79 24.88 5.90
N SER A 164 38.83 24.89 5.06
CA SER A 164 39.60 26.09 4.75
C SER A 164 38.79 27.08 3.93
N GLU A 165 38.12 26.63 2.87
CA GLU A 165 37.33 27.49 1.97
C GLU A 165 36.04 28.00 2.60
N ALA A 166 35.39 27.21 3.47
CA ALA A 166 34.20 27.66 4.18
C ALA A 166 34.50 28.79 5.18
N ALA A 167 35.76 28.93 5.62
CA ALA A 167 36.23 29.98 6.54
C ALA A 167 35.37 30.15 7.81
N LEU A 168 34.72 29.07 8.27
CA LEU A 168 33.86 29.08 9.46
C LEU A 168 34.68 28.90 10.74
N SER A 169 34.21 29.48 11.86
CA SER A 169 34.79 29.19 13.17
C SER A 169 34.56 27.72 13.55
N GLY A 170 35.47 27.11 14.32
CA GLY A 170 35.38 25.68 14.66
C GLY A 170 34.00 25.25 15.21
N LYS A 171 33.43 26.06 16.10
CA LYS A 171 32.08 25.82 16.66
C LYS A 171 30.97 25.89 15.61
N LYS A 172 31.06 26.82 14.64
CA LYS A 172 30.08 26.96 13.56
C LYS A 172 30.23 25.84 12.52
N TRP A 173 31.46 25.47 12.20
CA TRP A 173 31.79 24.34 11.33
C TRP A 173 31.20 23.03 11.85
N ASP A 174 31.49 22.67 13.11
CA ASP A 174 31.03 21.41 13.69
C ASP A 174 29.50 21.34 13.78
N LYS A 175 28.84 22.46 14.12
CA LYS A 175 27.38 22.57 14.14
C LYS A 175 26.77 22.35 12.76
N SER A 176 27.32 23.01 11.73
CA SER A 176 26.78 22.97 10.36
C SER A 176 27.02 21.62 9.70
N MET A 177 28.20 21.01 9.88
CA MET A 177 28.49 19.66 9.38
C MET A 177 27.59 18.59 10.00
N LYS A 178 27.33 18.71 11.32
CA LYS A 178 26.41 17.79 12.02
C LYS A 178 24.96 17.96 11.56
N ALA A 179 24.52 19.19 11.35
CA ALA A 179 23.17 19.46 10.83
C ALA A 179 22.99 18.95 9.40
N LEU A 180 23.94 19.22 8.50
CA LEU A 180 23.92 18.73 7.13
C LEU A 180 23.93 17.20 7.04
N ALA A 181 24.69 16.52 7.91
CA ALA A 181 24.69 15.07 8.00
C ALA A 181 23.37 14.51 8.56
N ASN A 182 22.77 15.18 9.55
CA ASN A 182 21.46 14.79 10.10
C ASN A 182 20.33 14.94 9.09
N HIS A 183 20.44 15.91 8.17
CA HIS A 183 19.50 16.08 7.06
C HIS A 183 19.80 15.18 5.86
N ASP A 184 20.77 14.27 6.00
CA ASP A 184 21.22 13.34 4.96
C ASP A 184 21.66 14.04 3.67
N LEU A 185 22.11 15.30 3.76
CA LEU A 185 22.56 16.10 2.61
C LEU A 185 24.03 15.87 2.27
N ILE A 186 24.83 15.46 3.26
CA ILE A 186 26.26 15.17 3.08
C ILE A 186 26.65 13.88 3.80
N LYS A 187 27.70 13.23 3.28
CA LYS A 187 28.34 12.08 3.89
C LYS A 187 29.85 12.25 3.90
N VAL A 188 30.50 11.95 5.03
CA VAL A 188 31.96 11.89 5.09
C VAL A 188 32.42 10.48 4.76
N VAL A 189 33.19 10.34 3.70
CA VAL A 189 33.76 9.08 3.21
C VAL A 189 35.28 9.14 3.37
N VAL A 190 35.89 8.01 3.77
CA VAL A 190 37.35 7.89 3.83
C VAL A 190 37.81 7.29 2.49
N ASP A 191 38.71 8.00 1.80
CA ASP A 191 39.29 7.56 0.53
C ASP A 191 40.83 7.55 0.70
N GLY A 192 41.37 6.36 0.98
CA GLY A 192 42.78 6.18 1.35
C GLY A 192 43.14 6.91 2.65
N ASP A 193 44.17 7.76 2.59
CA ASP A 193 44.63 8.59 3.72
C ASP A 193 43.83 9.90 3.88
N SER A 194 42.87 10.17 2.98
CA SER A 194 42.11 11.42 2.93
C SER A 194 40.64 11.26 3.36
N LYS A 195 40.06 12.31 3.96
CA LYS A 195 38.62 12.36 4.30
C LYS A 195 37.91 13.26 3.31
N MET A 196 36.92 12.72 2.60
CA MET A 196 36.12 13.41 1.60
C MET A 196 34.72 13.68 2.14
N VAL A 197 34.17 14.86 1.86
CA VAL A 197 32.76 15.17 2.07
C VAL A 197 32.06 15.07 0.72
N VAL A 198 31.02 14.25 0.64
CA VAL A 198 30.25 13.97 -0.58
C VAL A 198 28.82 14.44 -0.37
N LEU A 199 28.23 15.08 -1.39
CA LEU A 199 26.80 15.39 -1.42
C LEU A 199 26.00 14.11 -1.68
N ASN A 200 24.98 13.87 -0.88
CA ASN A 200 24.00 12.84 -1.21
C ASN A 200 23.05 13.39 -2.29
N PRO A 201 22.67 12.58 -3.30
CA PRO A 201 21.74 12.97 -4.35
C PRO A 201 20.29 13.15 -3.85
#